data_AF-A0AA41WXC0-F1
#
_entry.id   AF-A0AA41WXC0-F1
#
_cell.length_a   1.000
_cell.length_b   1.000
_cell.length_c   1.000
_cell.angle_alpha   90.00
_cell.angle_beta   90.00
_cell.angle_gamma   90.00
#
_symmetry.space_group_name_H-M   'P 1'
#
loop_
_entity.id
_entity.type
_entity.pdbx_description
1 polymer ?
#
loop_
_entity_poly.entity_id
_entity_poly.type
_entity_poly.pdbx_seq_one_letter_code
_entity_poly.pdbx_strand_id
1 'polypeptide(L)'
;MAENAEAAEALLKLLANKYRLQILCSLTEKQLSVTDLEKVCGLSQSALSQHLAKLRQADVVTAVKDGQMVYYKLASVEINALLSVLHLIYCKE
;
A
#
# COMPACT_ATOMS: atom_id res chain seq x y z
N MET A 1 -5.59 23.59 -10.61
CA MET A 1 -6.39 23.17 -9.43
C MET A 1 -7.30 21.98 -9.75
N ALA A 2 -8.10 22.02 -10.82
CA ALA A 2 -8.96 20.88 -11.19
C ALA A 2 -8.17 19.58 -11.44
N GLU A 3 -7.08 19.64 -12.21
CA GLU A 3 -6.20 18.48 -12.48
C GLU A 3 -5.57 17.89 -11.21
N ASN A 4 -5.09 18.75 -10.30
CA ASN A 4 -4.56 18.31 -9.00
C ASN A 4 -5.64 17.65 -8.13
N ALA A 5 -6.89 18.13 -8.19
CA ALA A 5 -8.00 17.56 -7.46
C ALA A 5 -8.41 16.18 -8.03
N GLU A 6 -8.38 16.02 -9.35
CA GLU A 6 -8.67 14.75 -10.03
C GLU A 6 -7.60 13.69 -9.69
N ALA A 7 -6.32 14.07 -9.72
CA ALA A 7 -5.22 13.18 -9.31
C ALA A 7 -5.35 12.76 -7.83
N ALA A 8 -5.68 13.72 -6.94
CA ALA A 8 -5.91 13.43 -5.53
C ALA A 8 -7.14 12.52 -5.33
N GLU A 9 -8.25 12.76 -6.04
CA GLU A 9 -9.45 11.94 -5.98
C GLU A 9 -9.18 10.50 -6.43
N ALA A 10 -8.46 10.32 -7.54
CA ALA A 10 -8.09 9.01 -8.06
C ALA A 10 -7.25 8.22 -7.03
N LEU A 11 -6.27 8.89 -6.41
CA LEU A 11 -5.48 8.31 -5.33
C LEU A 11 -6.37 7.94 -4.14
N LEU A 12 -7.21 8.85 -3.66
CA LEU A 12 -8.07 8.60 -2.50
C LEU A 12 -9.06 7.46 -2.75
N LYS A 13 -9.64 7.34 -3.95
CA LYS A 13 -10.48 6.18 -4.35
C LYS A 13 -9.68 4.87 -4.36
N LEU A 14 -8.41 4.93 -4.76
CA LEU A 14 -7.51 3.79 -4.66
C LEU A 14 -7.17 3.46 -3.19
N LEU A 15 -7.11 4.43 -2.30
CA LEU A 15 -6.82 4.19 -0.88
C LEU A 15 -8.07 3.78 -0.09
N ALA A 16 -9.28 4.15 -0.52
CA ALA A 16 -10.55 3.85 0.12
C ALA A 16 -10.95 2.36 0.05
N ASN A 17 -10.13 1.48 0.64
CA ASN A 17 -10.40 0.06 0.82
C ASN A 17 -9.60 -0.45 2.03
N LYS A 18 -10.29 -1.14 2.94
CA LYS A 18 -9.72 -1.67 4.18
C LYS A 18 -8.39 -2.41 3.97
N TYR A 19 -8.36 -3.37 3.05
CA TYR A 19 -7.16 -4.22 2.87
C TYR A 19 -6.01 -3.46 2.22
N ARG A 20 -6.29 -2.56 1.26
CA ARG A 20 -5.24 -1.68 0.71
C ARG A 20 -4.64 -0.79 1.79
N LEU A 21 -5.44 -0.22 2.68
CA LEU A 21 -4.92 0.55 3.81
C LEU A 21 -4.10 -0.30 4.77
N GLN A 22 -4.55 -1.52 5.12
CA GLN A 22 -3.77 -2.42 5.96
C GLN A 22 -2.41 -2.77 5.35
N ILE A 23 -2.36 -3.10 4.05
CA ILE A 23 -1.11 -3.34 3.32
C ILE A 23 -0.21 -2.11 3.42
N LEU A 24 -0.74 -0.93 3.09
CA LEU A 24 0.05 0.29 3.02
C LEU A 24 0.57 0.75 4.39
N CYS A 25 -0.25 0.68 5.44
CA CYS A 25 0.18 0.95 6.82
C CYS A 25 1.22 -0.06 7.32
N SER A 26 1.21 -1.30 6.81
CA SER A 26 2.25 -2.28 7.17
C SER A 26 3.58 -1.97 6.47
N LEU A 27 3.51 -1.30 5.31
CA LEU A 27 4.67 -0.93 4.49
C LEU A 27 5.30 0.43 4.87
N THR A 28 4.65 1.24 5.72
CA THR A 28 5.23 2.50 6.22
C THR A 28 6.42 2.28 7.14
N GLU A 29 6.45 1.15 7.87
CA GLU A 29 7.52 0.82 8.81
C GLU A 29 8.71 0.14 8.14
N LYS A 30 8.43 -0.82 7.25
CA LYS A 30 9.46 -1.64 6.58
C LYS A 30 8.93 -2.27 5.30
N GLN A 31 9.85 -2.71 4.44
CA GLN A 31 9.50 -3.57 3.33
C GLN A 31 9.06 -4.96 3.83
N LEU A 32 8.04 -5.54 3.20
CA LEU A 32 7.46 -6.82 3.60
C LEU A 32 7.36 -7.78 2.42
N SER A 33 7.53 -9.07 2.68
CA SER A 33 7.28 -10.09 1.65
C SER A 33 5.78 -10.30 1.42
N VAL A 34 5.42 -10.94 0.31
CA VAL A 34 4.03 -11.37 0.06
C VAL A 34 3.50 -12.19 1.25
N THR A 35 4.29 -13.14 1.75
CA THR A 35 3.89 -14.03 2.86
C THR A 35 3.71 -13.27 4.18
N ASP A 36 4.49 -12.21 4.42
CA ASP A 36 4.27 -11.36 5.60
C ASP A 36 2.96 -10.58 5.47
N LEU A 37 2.69 -10.02 4.30
CA LEU A 37 1.46 -9.29 4.02
C LEU A 37 0.20 -10.16 4.09
N GLU A 38 0.29 -11.43 3.68
CA GLU A 38 -0.80 -12.41 3.86
C GLU A 38 -1.16 -12.58 5.33
N LYS A 39 -0.14 -12.75 6.19
CA LYS A 39 -0.32 -12.91 7.64
C LYS A 39 -0.94 -11.66 8.27
N VAL A 40 -0.47 -10.48 7.88
CA VAL A 40 -0.98 -9.22 8.44
C VAL A 40 -2.40 -8.93 7.99
N CYS A 41 -2.73 -9.19 6.73
CA CYS A 41 -4.04 -8.86 6.17
C CYS A 41 -5.10 -9.96 6.35
N GLY A 42 -4.69 -11.18 6.68
CA GLY A 42 -5.58 -12.34 6.76
C GLY A 42 -6.24 -12.68 5.41
N LEU A 43 -5.56 -12.38 4.30
CA LEU A 43 -6.06 -12.59 2.94
C LEU A 43 -5.47 -13.84 2.31
N SER A 44 -6.21 -14.43 1.36
CA SER A 44 -5.63 -15.41 0.45
C SER A 44 -4.65 -14.75 -0.51
N GLN A 45 -3.67 -15.53 -1.00
CA GLN A 45 -2.68 -15.07 -1.97
C GLN A 45 -3.29 -14.40 -3.20
N SER A 46 -4.39 -14.96 -3.73
CA SER A 46 -5.09 -14.42 -4.90
C SER A 46 -5.71 -13.05 -4.60
N ALA A 47 -6.39 -12.90 -3.46
CA ALA A 47 -6.98 -11.63 -3.06
C ALA A 47 -5.90 -10.56 -2.80
N LEU A 48 -4.83 -10.92 -2.09
CA LEU A 48 -3.71 -10.02 -1.84
C LEU A 48 -3.04 -9.59 -3.16
N SER A 49 -2.79 -10.54 -4.07
CA SER A 49 -2.16 -10.25 -5.36
C SER A 49 -2.98 -9.26 -6.20
N GLN A 50 -4.32 -9.34 -6.16
CA GLN A 50 -5.19 -8.37 -6.84
C GLN A 50 -5.06 -6.97 -6.24
N HIS A 51 -4.98 -6.84 -4.91
CA HIS A 51 -4.73 -5.55 -4.26
C HIS A 51 -3.34 -4.99 -4.62
N LEU A 52 -2.30 -5.82 -4.54
CA LEU A 52 -0.93 -5.43 -4.87
C LEU A 52 -0.80 -5.05 -6.35
N ALA A 53 -1.47 -5.75 -7.27
CA ALA A 53 -1.50 -5.39 -8.69
C ALA A 53 -2.10 -4.00 -8.91
N LYS A 54 -3.23 -3.68 -8.27
CA LYS A 54 -3.83 -2.33 -8.35
C LYS A 54 -2.94 -1.25 -7.77
N LEU A 55 -2.30 -1.52 -6.62
CA LEU A 55 -1.37 -0.57 -5.99
C LEU A 55 -0.11 -0.35 -6.83
N ARG A 56 0.40 -1.40 -7.49
CA ARG A 56 1.53 -1.29 -8.43
C ARG A 56 1.18 -0.54 -9.70
N GLN A 57 0.00 -0.79 -10.28
CA GLN A 57 -0.46 -0.09 -11.48
C GLN A 57 -0.63 1.41 -11.26
N ALA A 58 -0.88 1.83 -10.03
CA ALA A 58 -1.01 3.22 -9.64
C ALA A 58 0.28 3.80 -9.02
N ASP A 59 1.42 3.10 -9.16
CA ASP A 59 2.73 3.52 -8.64
C ASP A 59 2.71 3.90 -7.14
N VAL A 60 1.90 3.21 -6.34
CA VAL A 60 1.82 3.40 -4.88
C VAL A 60 2.82 2.50 -4.15
N VAL A 61 3.08 1.32 -4.71
CA VAL A 61 4.06 0.35 -4.18
C VAL A 61 4.98 -0.14 -5.28
N THR A 62 6.21 -0.47 -4.90
CA THR A 62 7.19 -1.14 -5.77
C THR A 62 7.45 -2.55 -5.26
N ALA A 63 7.86 -3.45 -6.16
CA ALA A 63 8.21 -4.82 -5.85
C ALA A 63 9.67 -5.08 -6.22
N VAL A 64 10.44 -5.65 -5.29
CA VAL A 64 11.83 -6.04 -5.48
C VAL A 64 11.94 -7.54 -5.24
N LYS A 65 12.56 -8.25 -6.19
CA LYS A 65 12.83 -9.67 -6.04
C LYS A 65 14.18 -9.85 -5.35
N ASP A 66 14.19 -10.63 -4.27
CA ASP A 66 15.39 -11.02 -3.55
C ASP A 66 15.38 -12.55 -3.36
N GLY A 67 16.27 -13.23 -4.10
CA GLY A 67 16.26 -14.67 -4.25
C GLY A 67 14.92 -15.20 -4.79
N GLN A 68 14.25 -16.02 -3.99
CA GLN A 68 12.94 -16.60 -4.32
C GLN A 68 11.77 -15.75 -3.81
N MET A 69 12.02 -14.71 -3.02
CA MET A 69 10.99 -13.90 -2.38
C MET A 69 10.79 -12.57 -3.13
N VAL A 70 9.56 -12.06 -3.06
CA VAL A 70 9.21 -10.73 -3.57
C VAL A 70 8.83 -9.85 -2.39
N TYR A 71 9.53 -8.74 -2.25
CA TYR A 71 9.31 -7.73 -1.22
C TYR A 71 8.63 -6.51 -1.81
N TYR A 72 7.74 -5.91 -1.04
CA TYR A 72 7.02 -4.70 -1.38
C TYR A 72 7.47 -3.54 -0.49
N LYS A 73 7.49 -2.34 -1.03
CA LYS A 73 7.71 -1.08 -0.31
C LYS A 73 6.90 0.05 -0.95
N LEU A 74 6.66 1.14 -0.20
CA LEU A 74 6.04 2.34 -0.75
C LEU A 74 6.91 2.92 -1.88
N ALA A 75 6.25 3.41 -2.94
CA ALA A 75 6.92 3.86 -4.16
C ALA A 75 7.38 5.33 -4.10
N SER A 76 6.69 6.18 -3.32
CA SER A 76 6.92 7.62 -3.33
C SER A 76 6.85 8.26 -1.93
N VAL A 77 7.49 9.43 -1.79
CA VAL A 77 7.54 10.20 -0.55
C VAL A 77 6.17 10.82 -0.25
N GLU A 78 5.42 11.20 -1.27
CA GLU A 78 4.07 11.78 -1.17
C GLU A 78 3.08 10.78 -0.59
N ILE A 79 3.11 9.53 -1.06
CA ILE A 79 2.33 8.43 -0.49
C ILE A 79 2.72 8.19 0.96
N ASN A 80 4.02 8.20 1.27
CA ASN A 80 4.49 8.01 2.64
C ASN A 80 4.01 9.14 3.57
N ALA A 81 4.01 10.39 3.11
CA ALA A 81 3.52 11.53 3.89
C ALA A 81 2.02 11.39 4.23
N LEU A 82 1.18 11.04 3.23
CA LEU A 82 -0.24 10.81 3.44
C LEU A 82 -0.50 9.64 4.41
N LEU A 83 0.18 8.51 4.19
CA LEU A 83 0.04 7.33 5.04
C LEU A 83 0.56 7.57 6.45
N SER A 84 1.60 8.38 6.63
CA SER A 84 2.10 8.77 7.96
C SER A 84 1.04 9.54 8.75
N VAL A 85 0.29 10.43 8.09
CA VAL A 85 -0.83 11.14 8.73
C VAL A 85 -1.96 10.16 9.08
N LEU A 86 -2.34 9.27 8.16
CA LEU A 86 -3.36 8.25 8.44
C LEU A 86 -2.95 7.32 9.57
N HIS A 87 -1.70 6.89 9.60
CA HIS A 87 -1.12 6.06 10.65
C HIS A 87 -1.14 6.81 12.00
N LEU A 88 -0.75 8.09 12.03
CA LEU A 88 -0.82 8.92 13.23
C LEU A 88 -2.25 9.08 13.78
N ILE A 89 -3.26 9.11 12.90
CA ILE A 89 -4.67 9.30 13.31
C ILE A 89 -5.32 7.99 13.74
N TYR A 90 -5.09 6.90 13.00
CA TYR A 90 -5.88 5.66 13.12
C TYR A 90 -5.09 4.45 13.62
N CYS A 91 -3.76 4.51 13.65
CA CYS A 91 -2.90 3.41 14.10
C CYS A 91 -2.24 3.70 15.47
N LYS A 92 -2.82 4.61 16.26
CA LYS A 92 -2.46 4.77 17.68
C LYS A 92 -3.00 3.58 18.47
N GLU A 93 -2.09 2.63 18.73
CA GLU A 93 -2.23 1.47 19.63
C GLU A 93 -3.45 0.56 19.38
#